data_AF-A0A329VP90-F1
#
_entry.id   AF-A0A329VP90-F1
#
_cell.length_a   1.000
_cell.length_b   1.000
_cell.length_c   1.000
_cell.angle_alpha   90.00
_cell.angle_beta   90.00
_cell.angle_gamma   90.00
#
_symmetry.space_group_name_H-M   'P 1'
#
loop_
_entity.id
_entity.type
_entity.pdbx_description
1 polymer ?
#
loop_
_entity_poly.entity_id
_entity_poly.type
_entity_poly.pdbx_seq_one_letter_code
_entity_poly.pdbx_strand_id
1 'polypeptide(L)'
;MKTLSKLSFFSLICFSLLANKSWANNCSDCKSINGEFVKVKEVGIVVGQYNYILTKDGKKVEIHDNAVQKAQIAFVLDLPFYIDDRITNYSIKKD
;
A
#
# COMPACT_ATOMS: atom_id res chain seq x y z
N MET A 1 1.18 -28.03 56.32
CA MET A 1 2.03 -26.91 55.82
C MET A 1 2.86 -27.43 54.66
N LYS A 2 3.03 -26.65 53.57
CA LYS A 2 3.55 -26.97 52.21
C LYS A 2 2.43 -27.26 51.19
N THR A 3 1.75 -26.23 50.67
CA THR A 3 2.10 -25.28 49.57
C THR A 3 1.43 -25.69 48.26
N LEU A 4 0.25 -25.10 48.01
CA LEU A 4 -0.28 -24.91 46.66
C LEU A 4 0.64 -23.95 45.89
N SER A 5 1.26 -24.40 44.81
CA SER A 5 1.79 -23.53 43.74
C SER A 5 0.87 -23.66 42.53
N LYS A 6 -0.07 -22.72 42.39
CA LYS A 6 0.02 -21.59 41.44
C LYS A 6 0.29 -22.03 40.01
N LEU A 7 -0.81 -22.05 39.25
CA LEU A 7 -0.96 -21.46 37.92
C LEU A 7 0.36 -21.00 37.29
N SER A 8 0.82 -21.76 36.30
CA SER A 8 1.69 -21.25 35.23
C SER A 8 1.50 -22.12 33.98
N PHE A 9 0.25 -22.19 33.53
CA PHE A 9 -0.12 -22.82 32.23
C PHE A 9 -0.30 -21.76 31.13
N PHE A 10 0.22 -20.54 31.35
CA PHE A 10 0.02 -19.37 30.49
C PHE A 10 1.26 -18.95 29.69
N SER A 11 2.29 -19.79 29.60
CA SER A 11 3.56 -19.42 28.95
C SER A 11 3.86 -20.16 27.64
N LEU A 12 2.89 -20.86 27.04
CA LEU A 12 3.09 -21.57 25.76
C LEU A 12 2.17 -21.12 24.62
N ILE A 13 1.54 -19.94 24.74
CA ILE A 13 0.70 -19.34 23.67
C ILE A 13 1.37 -18.08 23.07
N CYS A 14 2.65 -17.82 23.36
CA CYS A 14 3.34 -16.62 22.85
C CYS A 14 4.25 -16.86 21.62
N PHE A 15 4.31 -18.09 21.09
CA PHE A 15 5.25 -18.43 20.00
C PHE A 15 4.63 -18.69 18.62
N SER A 16 3.32 -18.48 18.43
CA SER A 16 2.67 -18.70 17.13
C SER A 16 2.47 -17.44 16.26
N LEU A 17 2.89 -16.25 16.72
CA LEU A 17 2.71 -15.00 15.95
C LEU A 17 3.79 -14.73 14.88
N LEU A 18 4.74 -15.64 14.67
CA LEU A 18 5.74 -15.56 13.60
C LEU A 18 5.40 -16.42 12.38
N ALA A 19 4.17 -16.92 12.29
CA ALA A 19 3.71 -17.60 11.09
C ALA A 19 3.24 -16.58 10.04
N ASN A 20 4.06 -16.45 8.99
CA ASN A 20 3.69 -16.07 7.62
C ASN A 20 3.43 -14.59 7.32
N LYS A 21 4.50 -13.80 7.13
CA LYS A 21 4.47 -12.66 6.18
C LYS A 21 5.24 -12.99 4.89
N SER A 22 4.84 -14.07 4.25
CA SER A 22 5.40 -14.53 2.97
C SER A 22 4.28 -14.76 1.95
N TRP A 23 3.32 -13.83 1.88
CA TRP A 23 2.18 -13.96 0.99
C TRP A 23 2.09 -12.64 0.23
N ALA A 24 2.47 -12.70 -1.04
CA ALA A 24 2.57 -11.62 -2.02
C ALA A 24 1.70 -10.39 -1.72
N ASN A 25 2.34 -9.29 -1.30
CA ASN A 25 1.76 -7.95 -1.16
C ASN A 25 1.54 -7.31 -2.53
N ASN A 26 0.84 -7.98 -3.42
CA ASN A 26 0.77 -7.58 -4.82
C ASN A 26 -0.68 -7.25 -5.14
N CYS A 27 -0.93 -6.04 -5.61
CA CYS A 27 -2.24 -5.68 -6.12
C CYS A 27 -2.56 -6.53 -7.37
N SER A 28 -3.37 -7.59 -7.22
CA SER A 28 -3.62 -8.57 -8.28
C SER A 28 -4.30 -8.00 -9.53
N ASP A 29 -5.01 -6.88 -9.37
CA ASP A 29 -5.77 -6.19 -10.41
C ASP A 29 -5.10 -4.88 -10.87
N CYS A 30 -3.93 -4.54 -10.33
CA CYS A 30 -3.24 -3.32 -10.72
C CYS A 30 -2.58 -3.43 -12.10
N LYS A 31 -2.58 -2.30 -12.80
CA LYS A 31 -1.91 -2.08 -14.09
C LYS A 31 -0.68 -1.22 -13.86
N SER A 32 0.39 -1.51 -14.59
CA SER A 32 1.54 -0.61 -14.64
C SER A 32 1.33 0.50 -15.66
N ILE A 33 1.84 1.68 -15.34
CA ILE A 33 1.89 2.83 -16.24
C ILE A 33 3.34 3.27 -16.41
N ASN A 34 3.77 3.39 -17.67
CA ASN A 34 5.18 3.54 -18.03
C ASN A 34 5.41 4.83 -18.82
N GLY A 35 5.19 5.97 -18.16
CA GLY A 35 5.46 7.30 -18.71
C GLY A 35 4.24 7.97 -19.31
N GLU A 36 3.19 8.15 -18.51
CA GLU A 36 1.93 8.78 -18.94
C GLU A 36 1.39 9.73 -17.85
N PHE A 37 0.66 10.78 -18.27
CA PHE A 37 -0.15 11.59 -17.36
C PHE A 37 -1.57 11.04 -17.27
N VAL A 38 -2.00 10.74 -16.05
CA VAL A 38 -3.37 10.26 -15.77
C VAL A 38 -4.14 11.24 -14.90
N LYS A 39 -5.48 11.14 -14.95
CA LYS A 39 -6.36 11.81 -13.99
C LYS A 39 -6.71 10.84 -12.87
N VAL A 40 -6.43 11.25 -11.63
CA VAL A 40 -6.74 10.45 -10.44
C VAL A 40 -8.21 10.61 -10.08
N LYS A 41 -8.89 9.50 -9.83
CA LYS A 41 -10.26 9.40 -9.33
C LYS A 41 -10.31 9.04 -7.85
N GLU A 42 -9.36 8.24 -7.37
CA GLU A 42 -9.27 7.78 -5.98
C GLU A 42 -7.81 7.53 -5.62
N VAL A 43 -7.47 7.71 -4.34
CA VAL A 43 -6.21 7.26 -3.75
C VAL A 43 -6.55 6.32 -2.58
N GLY A 44 -6.07 5.08 -2.65
CA GLY A 44 -6.33 4.05 -1.65
C GLY A 44 -5.06 3.61 -0.92
N ILE A 45 -5.20 3.36 0.38
CA ILE A 45 -4.14 2.89 1.26
C ILE A 45 -4.63 1.59 1.91
N VAL A 46 -4.01 0.46 1.56
CA VAL A 46 -4.31 -0.85 2.17
C VAL A 46 -3.25 -1.13 3.23
N VAL A 47 -3.60 -0.87 4.49
CA VAL A 47 -2.67 -0.90 5.62
C VAL A 47 -1.91 -2.22 5.69
N GLY A 48 -0.58 -2.14 5.63
CA GLY A 48 0.31 -3.29 5.71
C GLY A 48 0.41 -4.12 4.42
N GLN A 49 -0.18 -3.66 3.31
CA GLN A 49 -0.14 -4.33 2.01
C GLN A 49 0.44 -3.44 0.90
N TYR A 50 -0.35 -2.51 0.35
CA TYR A 50 0.05 -1.65 -0.78
C TYR A 50 -0.77 -0.36 -0.82
N ASN A 51 -0.31 0.62 -1.59
CA ASN A 51 -1.09 1.82 -1.93
C ASN A 51 -1.45 1.78 -3.41
N TYR A 52 -2.57 2.38 -3.77
CA TYR A 52 -3.01 2.44 -5.16
C TYR A 52 -3.68 3.77 -5.49
N ILE A 53 -3.79 4.04 -6.78
CA ILE A 53 -4.74 5.00 -7.32
C ILE A 53 -5.76 4.29 -8.21
N LEU A 54 -6.95 4.84 -8.31
CA LEU A 54 -7.88 4.56 -9.40
C LEU A 54 -7.84 5.75 -10.34
N THR A 55 -7.60 5.52 -11.62
CA THR A 55 -7.67 6.56 -12.65
C THR A 55 -9.10 6.78 -13.14
N LYS A 56 -9.38 7.93 -13.75
CA LYS A 56 -10.72 8.22 -14.30
C LYS A 56 -11.13 7.28 -15.46
N ASP A 57 -10.18 6.73 -16.20
CA ASP A 57 -10.40 5.69 -17.21
C ASP A 57 -10.50 4.27 -16.62
N GLY A 58 -10.50 4.14 -15.29
CA GLY A 58 -10.81 2.89 -14.58
C GLY A 58 -9.63 1.95 -14.37
N LYS A 59 -8.39 2.41 -14.58
CA LYS A 59 -7.18 1.64 -14.27
C LYS A 59 -6.86 1.78 -12.79
N LYS A 60 -6.72 0.66 -12.09
CA LYS A 60 -6.13 0.63 -10.76
C LYS A 60 -4.62 0.50 -10.92
N VAL A 61 -3.84 1.35 -10.25
CA VAL A 61 -2.37 1.40 -10.40
C VAL A 61 -1.76 1.38 -9.01
N GLU A 62 -0.85 0.44 -8.78
CA GLU A 62 -0.12 0.38 -7.51
C GLU A 62 0.90 1.53 -7.48
N ILE A 63 0.99 2.22 -6.35
CA ILE A 63 1.92 3.34 -6.17
C ILE A 63 2.73 3.17 -4.89
N HIS A 64 3.95 3.68 -4.91
CA HIS A 64 4.86 3.60 -3.78
C HIS A 64 4.50 4.64 -2.70
N ASP A 65 4.95 4.44 -1.46
CA ASP A 65 4.68 5.35 -0.33
C ASP A 65 5.05 6.81 -0.63
N ASN A 66 6.16 7.03 -1.33
CA ASN A 66 6.65 8.36 -1.72
C ASN A 66 5.75 9.08 -2.76
N ALA A 67 4.82 8.37 -3.38
CA ALA A 67 3.89 8.87 -4.37
C ALA A 67 2.53 9.24 -3.76
N VAL A 68 2.17 8.69 -2.60
CA VAL A 68 0.84 8.84 -1.98
C VAL A 68 0.47 10.31 -1.78
N GLN A 69 1.35 11.09 -1.16
CA GLN A 69 1.09 12.51 -0.93
C GLN A 69 0.89 13.27 -2.26
N LYS A 70 1.68 12.94 -3.28
CA LYS A 70 1.57 13.57 -4.60
C LYS A 70 0.27 13.19 -5.30
N ALA A 71 -0.13 11.92 -5.23
CA ALA A 71 -1.39 11.43 -5.76
C ALA A 71 -2.59 12.08 -5.07
N GLN A 72 -2.54 12.29 -3.75
CA GLN A 72 -3.58 12.99 -2.99
C GLN A 72 -3.71 14.45 -3.44
N ILE A 73 -2.59 15.16 -3.62
CA ILE A 73 -2.61 16.53 -4.15
C ILE A 73 -3.20 16.55 -5.56
N ALA A 74 -2.78 15.62 -6.42
CA ALA A 74 -3.32 15.51 -7.78
C ALA A 74 -4.83 15.24 -7.79
N PHE A 75 -5.32 14.37 -6.90
CA PHE A 75 -6.73 14.09 -6.73
C PHE A 75 -7.52 15.32 -6.26
N VAL A 76 -7.10 15.95 -5.15
CA VAL A 76 -7.80 17.08 -4.53
C VAL A 76 -7.86 18.30 -5.46
N LEU A 77 -6.80 18.53 -6.24
CA LEU A 77 -6.70 19.67 -7.15
C LEU A 77 -7.13 19.33 -8.59
N ASP A 78 -7.60 18.11 -8.85
CA ASP A 78 -7.86 17.58 -10.20
C ASP A 78 -6.69 17.83 -11.18
N LEU A 79 -5.44 17.67 -10.73
CA LEU A 79 -4.26 17.85 -11.57
C LEU A 79 -3.90 16.55 -12.30
N PRO A 80 -3.28 16.63 -13.49
CA PRO A 80 -2.63 15.47 -14.11
C PRO A 80 -1.53 14.91 -13.20
N PHE A 81 -1.44 13.58 -13.11
CA PHE A 81 -0.43 12.87 -12.33
C PHE A 81 0.42 12.01 -13.27
N TYR A 82 1.71 12.31 -13.38
CA TYR A 82 2.66 11.52 -14.16
C TYR A 82 3.04 10.26 -13.41
N ILE A 83 3.08 9.14 -14.12
CA ILE A 83 3.50 7.85 -13.60
C ILE A 83 4.45 7.17 -14.59
N ASP A 84 5.64 6.78 -14.12
CA ASP A 84 6.53 5.84 -14.80
C ASP A 84 7.07 4.83 -13.80
N ASP A 85 6.43 3.66 -13.74
CA ASP A 85 6.74 2.59 -12.79
C ASP A 85 8.13 1.98 -13.04
N ARG A 86 8.65 2.06 -14.27
CA ARG A 86 9.98 1.50 -14.62
C ARG A 86 11.12 2.19 -13.88
N ILE A 87 10.95 3.49 -13.61
CA ILE A 87 11.93 4.33 -12.92
C ILE A 87 11.39 4.88 -11.59
N THR A 88 10.24 4.37 -11.15
CA THR A 88 9.57 4.77 -9.90
C THR A 88 9.40 6.29 -9.81
N ASN A 89 9.02 6.92 -10.94
CA ASN A 89 8.87 8.36 -11.04
C ASN A 89 7.40 8.76 -11.01
N TYR A 90 7.08 9.66 -10.08
CA TYR A 90 5.73 10.17 -9.84
C TYR A 90 5.77 11.69 -9.67
N SER A 91 5.04 12.44 -10.49
CA SER A 91 5.06 13.91 -10.46
C SER A 91 3.70 14.55 -10.78
N ILE A 92 3.48 15.76 -10.29
CA ILE A 92 2.27 16.58 -10.54
C ILE A 92 2.57 17.70 -11.57
N LYS A 93 3.85 17.93 -11.86
CA LYS A 93 4.32 18.77 -12.96
C LYS A 93 5.24 17.93 -13.84
N LYS A 94 5.11 18.09 -15.15
CA LYS A 94 6.22 17.77 -16.05
C LYS A 94 7.21 18.92 -15.86
N ASP A 95 8.28 18.68 -15.11
CA ASP A 95 9.47 19.53 -15.27
C ASP A 95 10.08 19.22 -16.65
#